data_AF-A0A660Q4I8-F1
#
_entry.id   AF-A0A660Q4I8-F1
#
_cell.length_a   1.000
_cell.length_b   1.000
_cell.length_c   1.000
_cell.angle_alpha   90.00
_cell.angle_beta   90.00
_cell.angle_gamma   90.00
#
_symmetry.space_group_name_H-M   'P 1'
#
loop_
_entity.id
_entity.type
_entity.pdbx_description
1 polymer ?
#
loop_
_entity_poly.entity_id
_entity_poly.type
_entity_poly.pdbx_seq_one_letter_code
_entity_poly.pdbx_strand_id
1 'polypeptide(L)'
;MNDIMQQIMTQFNDPSGLFVTAKGFIQDRFGTPGLIAAAILLVSVMGLVLSKAVKMSFDIVRFVVVPSVAVTFIGTYFLPFSFVYIFPVTVAFFSIILIIKG
;
A
#
# COMPACT_ATOMS: atom_id res chain seq x y z
N MET A 1 -1.38 -17.42 -30.72
CA MET A 1 -1.20 -17.33 -29.25
C MET A 1 -0.29 -16.16 -28.85
N ASN A 2 0.64 -15.72 -29.70
CA ASN A 2 1.50 -14.55 -29.45
C ASN A 2 0.80 -13.18 -29.61
N ASP A 3 -0.20 -13.06 -30.48
CA ASP A 3 -0.86 -11.77 -30.75
C ASP A 3 -1.72 -11.27 -29.58
N ILE A 4 -2.50 -12.16 -28.95
CA ILE A 4 -3.34 -11.80 -27.78
C ILE A 4 -2.45 -11.36 -26.61
N MET A 5 -1.31 -12.01 -26.43
CA MET A 5 -0.37 -11.70 -25.35
C MET A 5 0.33 -10.35 -25.58
N GLN A 6 0.66 -10.00 -26.82
CA GLN A 6 1.18 -8.67 -27.16
C GLN A 6 0.11 -7.58 -27.06
N GLN A 7 -1.14 -7.86 -27.42
CA GLN A 7 -2.26 -6.92 -27.34
C GLN A 7 -2.63 -6.58 -25.89
N ILE A 8 -2.54 -7.58 -25.00
CA ILE A 8 -2.69 -7.38 -23.56
C ILE A 8 -1.53 -6.54 -23.02
N MET A 9 -0.29 -6.82 -23.41
CA MET A 9 0.88 -6.08 -22.93
C MET A 9 0.92 -4.62 -23.40
N THR A 10 0.40 -4.29 -24.59
CA THR A 10 0.28 -2.91 -25.06
C THR A 10 -0.89 -2.16 -24.40
N GLN A 11 -2.01 -2.83 -24.13
CA GLN A 11 -3.12 -2.24 -23.35
C GLN A 11 -2.75 -1.95 -21.90
N PHE A 12 -1.90 -2.77 -21.28
CA PHE A 12 -1.42 -2.51 -19.92
C PHE A 12 -0.54 -1.25 -19.81
N ASN A 13 0.07 -0.81 -20.92
CA ASN A 13 0.93 0.36 -20.95
C ASN A 13 0.15 1.68 -21.07
N ASP A 14 -1.14 1.61 -21.46
CA ASP A 14 -2.06 2.75 -21.55
C ASP A 14 -3.20 2.57 -20.53
N PRO A 15 -3.02 2.96 -19.26
CA PRO A 15 -4.05 2.80 -18.23
C PRO A 15 -5.36 3.52 -18.57
N SER A 16 -5.29 4.54 -19.43
CA SER A 16 -6.44 5.25 -20.01
C SER A 16 -7.25 4.38 -20.97
N GLY A 17 -6.59 3.57 -21.81
CA GLY A 17 -7.22 2.70 -22.80
C GLY A 17 -8.04 1.57 -22.17
N LEU A 18 -7.48 0.92 -21.14
CA LEU A 18 -8.19 -0.13 -20.38
C LEU A 18 -9.46 0.41 -19.71
N PHE A 19 -9.41 1.63 -19.16
CA PHE A 19 -10.56 2.25 -18.50
C PHE A 19 -11.70 2.55 -19.50
N VAL A 20 -11.35 3.05 -20.68
CA VAL A 20 -12.32 3.35 -21.76
C VAL A 20 -12.95 2.07 -22.30
N THR A 21 -12.16 1.01 -22.54
CA THR A 21 -12.68 -0.28 -23.00
C THR A 21 -13.57 -0.95 -21.95
N ALA A 22 -13.18 -0.96 -20.67
CA ALA A 22 -13.98 -1.52 -19.59
C ALA A 22 -15.29 -0.74 -19.39
N LYS A 23 -15.24 0.59 -19.45
CA LYS A 23 -16.43 1.46 -19.39
C LYS A 23 -17.42 1.13 -20.50
N GLY A 24 -16.95 1.02 -21.74
CA GLY A 24 -17.77 0.67 -22.90
C GLY A 24 -18.43 -0.71 -22.72
N PHE A 25 -17.65 -1.72 -22.33
CA PHE A 25 -18.15 -3.07 -22.09
C PHE A 25 -19.27 -3.12 -21.03
N ILE A 26 -19.09 -2.41 -19.90
CA ILE A 26 -20.07 -2.37 -18.82
C ILE A 26 -21.33 -1.62 -19.27
N GLN A 27 -21.17 -0.51 -19.99
CA GLN A 27 -22.30 0.27 -20.51
C GLN A 27 -23.13 -0.53 -21.51
N ASP A 28 -22.49 -1.27 -22.41
CA ASP A 28 -23.17 -2.05 -23.45
C ASP A 28 -23.92 -3.27 -22.88
N ARG A 29 -23.43 -3.84 -21.77
CA ARG A 29 -24.03 -5.03 -21.15
C ARG A 29 -25.03 -4.73 -20.03
N PHE A 30 -24.79 -3.69 -19.26
CA PHE A 30 -25.55 -3.39 -18.03
C PHE A 30 -26.15 -1.98 -18.02
N GLY A 31 -25.91 -1.18 -19.07
CA GLY A 31 -26.42 0.19 -19.19
C GLY A 31 -25.82 1.15 -18.17
N THR A 32 -26.41 2.35 -18.12
CA THR A 32 -26.10 3.39 -17.14
C THR A 32 -26.11 2.92 -15.67
N PRO A 33 -27.10 2.12 -15.20
CA PRO A 33 -27.10 1.68 -13.80
C PRO A 33 -25.93 0.74 -13.47
N GLY A 34 -25.51 -0.13 -14.39
CA GLY A 34 -24.34 -0.99 -14.19
C GLY A 34 -23.02 -0.21 -14.11
N LEU A 35 -22.92 0.89 -14.87
CA LEU A 35 -21.75 1.75 -14.86
C LEU A 35 -21.61 2.52 -13.54
N ILE A 36 -22.73 2.98 -12.97
CA ILE A 36 -22.78 3.61 -11.64
C ILE A 36 -22.38 2.59 -10.56
N ALA A 37 -22.92 1.37 -10.62
CA ALA A 37 -22.58 0.31 -9.67
C ALA A 37 -21.09 -0.05 -9.71
N ALA A 38 -20.50 -0.16 -10.91
CA ALA A 38 -19.07 -0.43 -11.07
C ALA A 38 -18.18 0.70 -10.49
N ALA A 39 -18.58 1.96 -10.68
CA ALA A 39 -17.88 3.10 -10.10
C ALA A 39 -17.93 3.08 -8.56
N ILE A 40 -19.10 2.81 -7.97
CA ILE A 40 -19.27 2.71 -6.51
C ILE A 40 -18.41 1.57 -5.95
N LEU A 41 -18.37 0.43 -6.63
CA LEU A 41 -17.52 -0.70 -6.23
C LEU A 41 -16.05 -0.29 -6.21
N LEU A 42 -15.57 0.35 -7.29
CA LEU A 42 -14.18 0.77 -7.41
C LEU A 42 -13.79 1.74 -6.27
N VAL A 43 -14.64 2.74 -6.00
CA VAL A 43 -14.44 3.67 -4.88
C VAL A 43 -14.44 2.95 -3.54
N SER A 44 -15.35 1.98 -3.36
CA SER A 44 -15.42 1.18 -2.12
C SER A 44 -14.17 0.35 -1.90
N VAL A 45 -13.64 -0.30 -2.94
CA VAL A 45 -12.39 -1.07 -2.87
C VAL A 45 -11.21 -0.15 -2.57
N MET A 46 -11.11 1.00 -3.25
CA MET A 46 -10.08 2.01 -2.95
C MET A 46 -10.18 2.47 -1.49
N GLY A 47 -11.38 2.74 -0.99
CA GLY A 47 -11.62 3.13 0.40
C GLY A 47 -11.16 2.07 1.40
N LEU A 48 -11.45 0.78 1.14
CA LEU A 48 -10.99 -0.32 1.99
C LEU A 48 -9.47 -0.46 2.02
N VAL A 49 -8.82 -0.31 0.86
CA VAL A 49 -7.36 -0.36 0.74
C VAL A 49 -6.72 0.81 1.49
N LEU A 50 -7.23 2.03 1.28
CA LEU A 50 -6.75 3.22 2.00
C LEU A 50 -6.93 3.07 3.51
N SER A 51 -8.08 2.59 3.96
CA SER A 51 -8.34 2.37 5.39
C SER A 51 -7.33 1.42 6.03
N LYS A 52 -7.03 0.29 5.35
CA LYS A 52 -6.00 -0.65 5.80
C LYS A 52 -4.61 -0.01 5.79
N ALA A 53 -4.26 0.74 4.76
CA ALA A 53 -2.96 1.42 4.65
C ALA A 53 -2.75 2.48 5.75
N VAL A 54 -3.80 3.24 6.09
CA VAL A 54 -3.75 4.22 7.18
C VAL A 54 -3.57 3.53 8.52
N LYS A 55 -4.33 2.46 8.78
CA LYS A 55 -4.18 1.67 10.01
C LYS A 55 -2.76 1.10 10.14
N MET A 56 -2.24 0.52 9.06
CA MET A 56 -0.88 -0.02 9.02
C MET A 56 0.17 1.06 9.28
N SER A 57 0.02 2.23 8.66
CA SER A 57 0.91 3.37 8.91
C SER A 57 0.90 3.80 10.38
N PHE A 58 -0.28 3.84 11.00
CA PHE A 58 -0.41 4.17 12.42
C PHE A 58 0.25 3.12 13.33
N ASP A 59 0.06 1.83 13.01
CA ASP A 59 0.68 0.73 13.74
C ASP A 59 2.21 0.75 13.62
N ILE A 60 2.77 1.06 12.45
CA ILE A 60 4.21 1.24 12.25
C ILE A 60 4.74 2.38 13.13
N VAL A 61 4.09 3.53 13.14
CA VAL A 61 4.53 4.66 13.97
C VAL A 61 4.50 4.28 15.45
N ARG A 62 3.39 3.68 15.90
CA ARG A 62 3.19 3.33 17.31
C ARG A 62 4.08 2.21 17.82
N PHE A 63 4.29 1.16 17.02
CA PHE A 63 4.98 -0.06 17.45
C PHE A 63 6.42 -0.19 16.96
N VAL A 64 6.81 0.57 15.93
CA VAL A 64 8.18 0.56 15.42
C VAL A 64 8.86 1.89 15.73
N VAL A 65 8.36 3.00 15.19
CA VAL A 65 9.09 4.27 15.24
C VAL A 65 9.26 4.79 16.66
N VAL A 66 8.16 4.95 17.41
CA VAL A 66 8.20 5.47 18.79
C VAL A 66 9.13 4.65 19.71
N PRO A 67 9.00 3.31 19.81
CA PRO A 67 9.88 2.53 20.67
C PRO A 67 11.33 2.48 20.16
N SER A 68 11.57 2.48 18.84
CA SER A 68 12.93 2.51 18.28
C SER A 68 13.66 3.79 18.64
N VAL A 69 12.99 4.95 18.52
CA VAL A 69 13.54 6.24 18.92
C VAL A 69 13.84 6.25 20.42
N ALA A 70 12.92 5.76 21.25
CA ALA A 70 13.10 5.71 22.69
C ALA A 70 14.32 4.85 23.10
N VAL A 71 14.44 3.64 22.56
CA VAL A 71 15.57 2.74 22.85
C VAL A 71 16.88 3.31 22.32
N THR A 72 16.87 3.89 21.12
CA THR A 72 18.07 4.52 20.54
C THR A 72 18.53 5.71 21.38
N PHE A 73 17.59 6.52 21.88
CA PHE A 73 17.91 7.66 22.74
C PHE A 73 18.57 7.20 24.04
N ILE A 74 18.02 6.15 24.68
CA ILE A 74 18.63 5.53 25.87
C ILE A 74 20.01 4.94 25.54
N GLY A 75 20.17 4.25 24.41
CA GLY A 75 21.45 3.68 24.00
C GLY A 75 22.52 4.75 23.74
N THR A 76 22.12 5.87 23.14
CA THR A 76 23.04 6.98 22.83
C THR A 76 23.49 7.71 24.10
N TYR A 77 22.73 7.64 25.20
CA TYR A 77 23.17 8.15 26.51
C TYR A 77 24.42 7.42 27.03
N PHE A 78 24.52 6.10 26.81
CA PHE A 78 25.68 5.30 27.22
C PHE A 78 26.81 5.32 26.18
N LEU A 79 26.46 5.46 24.90
CA LEU A 79 27.40 5.45 23.77
C LEU A 79 27.19 6.71 22.90
N PRO A 80 27.86 7.83 23.24
CA PRO A 80 27.70 9.07 22.49
C PRO A 80 28.11 8.90 21.02
N PHE A 81 27.47 9.67 20.13
CA PHE A 81 27.64 9.61 18.66
C PHE A 81 27.22 8.29 17.98
N SER A 82 26.60 7.36 18.70
CA SER A 82 26.20 6.05 18.15
C SER A 82 24.77 6.00 17.58
N PHE A 83 24.04 7.12 17.61
CA PHE A 83 22.62 7.19 17.22
C PHE A 83 22.35 6.61 15.82
N VAL A 84 23.15 7.00 14.82
CA VAL A 84 22.98 6.57 13.42
C VAL A 84 23.23 5.06 13.23
N TYR A 85 23.99 4.43 14.12
CA TYR A 85 24.27 3.00 14.08
C TYR A 85 23.23 2.17 14.85
N ILE A 86 22.75 2.68 15.99
CA ILE A 86 21.79 1.98 16.87
C ILE A 86 20.37 2.09 16.31
N PHE A 87 20.02 3.24 15.71
CA PHE A 87 18.69 3.49 15.16
C PHE A 87 18.22 2.45 14.13
N PRO A 88 18.97 2.16 13.05
CA PRO A 88 18.52 1.17 12.05
C PRO A 88 18.37 -0.24 12.65
N VAL A 89 19.20 -0.62 13.62
CA VAL A 89 19.12 -1.93 14.29
C VAL A 89 17.86 -2.03 15.14
N THR A 90 17.53 -0.99 15.91
CA THR A 90 16.30 -0.97 16.73
C THR A 90 15.05 -0.94 15.86
N VAL A 91 15.04 -0.18 14.77
CA VAL A 91 13.94 -0.16 13.79
C VAL A 91 13.73 -1.54 13.18
N ALA A 92 14.79 -2.23 12.77
CA ALA A 92 14.70 -3.59 12.24
C ALA A 92 14.12 -4.57 13.27
N PHE A 93 14.58 -4.49 14.53
CA PHE A 93 14.09 -5.34 15.61
C PHE A 93 12.60 -5.12 15.90
N PHE A 94 12.16 -3.88 16.08
CA PHE A 94 10.75 -3.58 16.33
C PHE A 94 9.86 -3.85 15.10
N SER A 95 10.41 -3.76 13.89
CA SER A 95 9.71 -4.19 12.67
C SER A 95 9.42 -5.70 12.70
N ILE A 96 10.38 -6.53 13.12
CA ILE A 96 10.17 -7.98 13.30
C ILE A 96 9.09 -8.24 14.36
N ILE A 97 9.12 -7.51 15.48
CA ILE A 97 8.09 -7.62 16.51
C ILE A 97 6.71 -7.27 15.96
N LEU A 98 6.61 -6.20 15.18
CA LEU A 98 5.35 -5.81 14.54
C LEU A 98 4.86 -6.90 13.58
N ILE A 99 5.75 -7.54 12.81
CA ILE A 99 5.41 -8.65 11.91
C ILE A 99 4.87 -9.86 12.70
N ILE A 100 5.46 -10.19 13.85
CA ILE A 100 5.01 -11.32 14.68
C ILE A 100 3.66 -11.02 15.36
N LYS A 101 3.42 -9.75 15.72
CA LYS A 101 2.18 -9.30 16.36
C LYS A 101 1.03 -9.12 15.35
N GLY A 102 1.37 -8.86 14.09
CA GLY A 102 0.47 -8.47 13.00
C GLY A 102 -0.27 -9.63 12.36
#